data_AF-A0A398CZT8-F1
#
_entry.id   AF-A0A398CZT8-F1
#
_cell.length_a   1.000
_cell.length_b   1.000
_cell.length_c   1.000
_cell.angle_alpha   90.00
_cell.angle_beta   90.00
_cell.angle_gamma   90.00
#
_symmetry.space_group_name_H-M   'P 1'
#
loop_
_entity.id
_entity.type
_entity.pdbx_description
1 polymer ?
#
loop_
_entity_poly.entity_id
_entity_poly.type
_entity_poly.pdbx_seq_one_letter_code
_entity_poly.pdbx_strand_id
1 'polypeptide(L)'
;MNAYLSMTKSVGLKNNDLLEEVIKKGQLRQDFNKEVVNVYTACRDELEWKQWYHHRYYQRFKLSVRENSRHSESGSDWKEGVFTQECASSVITGQGQSSVLETHLTVHPVYGFPYFPGTMIKGAAAHYCHRVLGAQEERFRENGDYYTMLFGSKEQASVIQYEDAWPDPECAETGLCHDVLTPHHRNYQSLKTGGEKHSDAALADFAPRDDDSPDPVHFLAVKGRFTFKLTIDPEVREAEKWLPVAEKIVKAMLNREGLGGKSSSGYGLFEEVK
;
A
#
# COMPACT_ATOMS: atom_id res chain seq x y z
N MET A 1 -19.87 8.41 -8.08
CA MET A 1 -19.33 7.32 -8.96
C MET A 1 -18.17 6.64 -8.24
N ASN A 2 -17.93 5.33 -8.42
CA ASN A 2 -16.90 4.58 -7.69
C ASN A 2 -15.62 4.45 -8.56
N ALA A 3 -14.47 4.90 -8.04
CA ALA A 3 -13.20 4.87 -8.78
C ALA A 3 -12.74 3.46 -9.17
N TYR A 4 -13.07 2.43 -8.37
CA TYR A 4 -12.85 1.04 -8.74
C TYR A 4 -13.60 0.69 -10.03
N LEU A 5 -14.85 1.14 -10.19
CA LEU A 5 -15.63 0.93 -11.42
C LEU A 5 -15.07 1.72 -12.60
N SER A 6 -14.59 2.95 -12.38
CA SER A 6 -13.92 3.73 -13.42
C SER A 6 -12.65 3.04 -13.93
N MET A 7 -11.88 2.43 -13.04
CA MET A 7 -10.65 1.70 -13.38
C MET A 7 -10.89 0.32 -14.00
N THR A 8 -11.99 -0.37 -13.63
CA THR A 8 -12.20 -1.78 -14.02
C THR A 8 -13.30 -1.99 -15.06
N LYS A 9 -14.30 -1.11 -15.14
CA LYS A 9 -15.47 -1.28 -16.00
C LYS A 9 -15.64 -0.18 -17.05
N SER A 10 -14.63 0.68 -17.24
CA SER A 10 -14.61 1.71 -18.28
C SER A 10 -15.93 2.51 -18.35
N VAL A 11 -16.50 2.85 -17.18
CA VAL A 11 -17.75 3.60 -17.13
C VAL A 11 -17.43 5.07 -17.41
N GLY A 12 -17.33 5.42 -18.69
CA GLY A 12 -17.03 6.78 -19.17
C GLY A 12 -16.23 6.83 -20.47
N LEU A 13 -15.35 5.85 -20.69
CA LEU A 13 -14.50 5.76 -21.88
C LEU A 13 -15.16 4.85 -22.91
N LYS A 14 -15.78 5.47 -23.90
CA LYS A 14 -16.75 4.90 -24.84
C LYS A 14 -16.24 3.81 -25.81
N ASN A 15 -15.00 3.34 -25.77
CA ASN A 15 -14.50 2.29 -26.67
C ASN A 15 -13.54 1.34 -25.97
N ASN A 16 -13.77 0.02 -26.07
CA ASN A 16 -12.82 -1.00 -25.62
C ASN A 16 -11.46 -0.89 -26.34
N ASP A 17 -11.44 -0.37 -27.58
CA ASP A 17 -10.22 -0.13 -28.35
C ASP A 17 -9.30 0.93 -27.71
N LEU A 18 -9.85 1.87 -26.92
CA LEU A 18 -9.07 2.91 -26.24
C LEU A 18 -8.17 2.34 -25.14
N LEU A 19 -8.59 1.28 -24.44
CA LEU A 19 -7.79 0.70 -23.35
C LEU A 19 -6.52 0.03 -23.87
N GLU A 20 -6.60 -0.70 -25.00
CA GLU A 20 -5.42 -1.28 -25.64
C GLU A 20 -4.50 -0.22 -26.27
N GLU A 21 -5.06 0.88 -26.78
CA GLU A 21 -4.27 2.01 -27.31
C GLU A 21 -3.61 2.86 -26.21
N VAL A 22 -4.28 3.02 -25.05
CA VAL A 22 -3.75 3.69 -23.85
C VAL A 22 -2.52 2.97 -23.31
N ILE A 23 -2.50 1.63 -23.37
CA ILE A 23 -1.32 0.83 -22.99
C ILE A 23 -0.12 1.12 -23.91
N LYS A 24 -0.36 1.39 -25.20
CA LYS A 24 0.69 1.53 -26.23
C LYS A 24 1.26 2.95 -26.36
N LYS A 25 0.54 4.01 -25.94
CA LYS A 25 0.97 5.41 -26.11
C LYS A 25 1.01 6.16 -24.77
N GLY A 26 2.19 6.68 -24.41
CA GLY A 26 2.42 7.40 -23.15
C GLY A 26 1.48 8.59 -22.91
N GLN A 27 1.18 9.38 -23.95
CA GLN A 27 0.28 10.54 -23.83
C GLN A 27 -1.17 10.13 -23.51
N LEU A 28 -1.68 9.07 -24.14
CA LEU A 28 -3.03 8.56 -23.86
C LEU A 28 -3.14 8.04 -22.42
N ARG A 29 -2.08 7.41 -21.90
CA ARG A 29 -1.97 6.97 -20.51
C ARG A 29 -1.96 8.14 -19.52
N GLN A 30 -1.30 9.24 -19.88
CA GLN A 30 -1.34 10.46 -19.06
C GLN A 30 -2.76 11.01 -18.95
N ASP A 31 -3.45 11.18 -20.08
CA ASP A 31 -4.78 11.79 -20.11
C ASP A 31 -5.81 10.89 -19.40
N PHE A 32 -5.72 9.58 -19.60
CA PHE A 32 -6.51 8.59 -18.88
C PHE A 32 -6.32 8.71 -17.35
N ASN A 33 -5.09 8.75 -16.86
CA ASN A 33 -4.82 8.83 -15.42
C ASN A 33 -5.35 10.13 -14.82
N LYS A 34 -5.22 11.25 -15.54
CA LYS A 34 -5.78 12.55 -15.12
C LYS A 34 -7.31 12.48 -15.04
N GLU A 35 -7.96 11.85 -16.01
CA GLU A 35 -9.41 11.66 -15.99
C GLU A 35 -9.86 10.83 -14.78
N VAL A 36 -9.17 9.72 -14.49
CA VAL A 36 -9.46 8.89 -13.31
C VAL A 36 -9.33 9.70 -12.02
N VAL A 37 -8.27 10.51 -11.88
CA VAL A 37 -8.08 11.40 -10.71
C VAL A 37 -9.19 12.44 -10.60
N ASN A 38 -9.61 13.03 -11.72
CA ASN A 38 -10.71 14.00 -11.75
C ASN A 38 -12.04 13.36 -11.33
N VAL A 39 -12.37 12.20 -11.87
CA VAL A 39 -13.58 11.44 -11.48
C VAL A 39 -13.52 11.03 -10.01
N TYR A 40 -12.34 10.58 -9.54
CA TYR A 40 -12.11 10.22 -8.14
C TYR A 40 -12.43 11.39 -7.19
N THR A 41 -11.90 12.57 -7.51
CA THR A 41 -12.03 13.78 -6.69
C THR A 41 -13.47 14.30 -6.73
N ALA A 42 -14.04 14.44 -7.93
CA ALA A 42 -15.40 14.98 -8.11
C ALA A 42 -16.47 14.16 -7.37
N CYS A 43 -16.35 12.83 -7.33
CA CYS A 43 -17.30 11.96 -6.63
C CYS A 43 -17.19 12.01 -5.11
N ARG A 44 -16.15 12.64 -4.58
CA ARG A 44 -15.83 12.70 -3.14
C ARG A 44 -15.94 14.09 -2.57
N ASP A 45 -16.12 15.10 -3.42
CA ASP A 45 -16.41 16.46 -2.99
C ASP A 45 -17.88 16.62 -2.50
N GLU A 46 -18.74 15.63 -2.77
CA GLU A 46 -20.12 15.61 -2.28
C GLU A 46 -20.17 15.54 -0.74
N LEU A 47 -20.89 16.48 -0.10
CA LEU A 47 -21.03 16.55 1.36
C LEU A 47 -21.56 15.23 1.96
N GLU A 48 -22.50 14.58 1.28
CA GLU A 48 -23.06 13.29 1.71
C GLU A 48 -21.99 12.20 1.79
N TRP A 49 -21.10 12.14 0.78
CA TRP A 49 -19.99 11.18 0.78
C TRP A 49 -19.02 11.45 1.92
N LYS A 50 -18.67 12.73 2.18
CA LYS A 50 -17.76 13.11 3.27
C LYS A 50 -18.34 12.71 4.63
N GLN A 51 -19.63 12.99 4.87
CA GLN A 51 -20.32 12.62 6.10
C GLN A 51 -20.38 11.09 6.28
N TRP A 52 -20.77 10.37 5.22
CA TRP A 52 -20.83 8.92 5.22
C TRP A 52 -19.45 8.30 5.49
N TYR A 53 -18.40 8.78 4.80
CA TYR A 53 -17.05 8.28 4.98
C TYR A 53 -16.53 8.53 6.39
N HIS A 54 -16.73 9.74 6.91
CA HIS A 54 -16.35 10.09 8.27
C HIS A 54 -17.04 9.19 9.30
N HIS A 55 -18.32 8.88 9.11
CA HIS A 55 -19.05 7.95 9.98
C HIS A 55 -18.46 6.54 9.94
N ARG A 56 -18.19 5.99 8.75
CA ARG A 56 -17.59 4.65 8.58
C ARG A 56 -16.18 4.56 9.15
N TYR A 57 -15.37 5.58 8.91
CA TYR A 57 -14.03 5.71 9.48
C TYR A 57 -14.10 5.74 11.02
N TYR A 58 -15.00 6.55 11.58
CA TYR A 58 -15.17 6.66 13.04
C TYR A 58 -15.65 5.34 13.66
N GLN A 59 -16.58 4.63 13.02
CA GLN A 59 -17.01 3.29 13.46
C GLN A 59 -15.82 2.32 13.51
N ARG A 60 -14.97 2.32 12.49
CA ARG A 60 -13.87 1.36 12.34
C ARG A 60 -12.70 1.61 13.29
N PHE A 61 -12.35 2.88 13.54
CA PHE A 61 -11.12 3.24 14.27
C PHE A 61 -11.35 3.93 15.62
N LYS A 62 -12.57 4.41 15.93
CA LYS A 62 -12.84 5.19 17.15
C LYS A 62 -13.92 4.58 18.05
N LEU A 63 -14.92 3.89 17.49
CA LEU A 63 -15.94 3.20 18.31
C LEU A 63 -15.49 1.83 18.81
N SER A 64 -14.74 1.05 18.02
CA SER A 64 -14.15 -0.22 18.46
C SER A 64 -13.34 -0.07 19.75
N VAL A 65 -12.57 1.02 19.85
CA VAL A 65 -11.76 1.36 21.03
C VAL A 65 -12.63 1.59 22.28
N ARG A 66 -13.85 2.12 22.13
CA ARG A 66 -14.73 2.51 23.25
C ARG A 66 -15.65 1.39 23.73
N GLU A 67 -16.13 0.53 22.84
CA GLU A 67 -17.06 -0.56 23.21
C GLU A 67 -16.34 -1.70 23.94
N ASN A 68 -15.08 -1.95 23.60
CA ASN A 68 -14.23 -2.92 24.30
C ASN A 68 -13.95 -2.52 25.75
N SER A 69 -13.94 -1.22 26.07
CA SER A 69 -13.74 -0.72 27.45
C SER A 69 -14.97 -0.90 28.35
N ARG A 70 -16.13 -1.31 27.80
CA ARG A 70 -17.40 -1.41 28.55
C ARG A 70 -17.88 -2.83 28.80
N HIS A 71 -17.33 -3.84 28.11
CA HIS A 71 -17.81 -5.23 28.15
C HIS A 71 -16.85 -6.21 28.87
N SER A 72 -15.83 -5.72 29.58
CA SER A 72 -14.92 -6.58 30.35
C SER A 72 -15.46 -6.89 31.75
N GLU A 73 -16.39 -7.84 31.88
CA GLU A 73 -16.73 -8.45 33.18
C GLU A 73 -15.56 -9.29 33.76
N SER A 74 -14.54 -9.57 32.94
CA SER A 74 -13.27 -10.20 33.33
C SER A 74 -12.06 -9.25 33.15
N GLY A 75 -12.18 -7.98 33.54
CA GLY A 75 -11.05 -7.11 33.94
C GLY A 75 -9.85 -6.92 33.00
N SER A 76 -9.92 -7.35 31.73
CA SER A 76 -8.86 -7.16 30.74
C SER A 76 -9.42 -6.38 29.55
N ASP A 77 -9.36 -5.05 29.66
CA ASP A 77 -9.52 -4.15 28.53
C ASP A 77 -8.35 -4.38 27.57
N TRP A 78 -8.52 -5.24 26.57
CA TRP A 78 -7.49 -5.40 25.55
C TRP A 78 -7.45 -4.15 24.67
N LYS A 79 -6.24 -3.61 24.50
CA LYS A 79 -6.01 -2.38 23.74
C LYS A 79 -5.91 -2.69 22.25
N GLU A 80 -6.40 -1.79 21.42
CA GLU A 80 -6.14 -1.79 19.96
C GLU A 80 -4.94 -0.88 19.66
N GLY A 81 -4.10 -1.27 18.71
CA GLY A 81 -2.99 -0.47 18.20
C GLY A 81 -3.48 0.35 17.01
N VAL A 82 -3.99 1.55 17.26
CA VAL A 82 -4.48 2.45 16.20
C VAL A 82 -3.55 3.65 16.10
N PHE A 83 -2.97 3.85 14.92
CA PHE A 83 -2.04 4.95 14.66
C PHE A 83 -2.15 5.43 13.22
N THR A 84 -1.93 6.73 13.02
CA THR A 84 -1.96 7.37 11.70
C THR A 84 -0.54 7.69 11.27
N GLN A 85 -0.25 7.50 9.98
CA GLN A 85 1.01 7.87 9.35
C GLN A 85 0.73 8.64 8.06
N GLU A 86 1.59 9.58 7.73
CA GLU A 86 1.52 10.37 6.50
C GLU A 86 2.47 9.80 5.45
N CYS A 87 2.03 9.71 4.20
CA CYS A 87 2.91 9.37 3.09
C CYS A 87 3.98 10.47 2.93
N ALA A 88 5.23 10.15 3.26
CA ALA A 88 6.38 11.02 3.00
C ALA A 88 6.75 11.05 1.50
N SER A 89 6.35 10.00 0.77
CA SER A 89 6.45 9.88 -0.68
C SER A 89 5.18 9.25 -1.22
N SER A 90 4.87 9.48 -2.50
CA SER A 90 3.77 8.79 -3.16
C SER A 90 3.93 7.26 -3.03
N VAL A 91 2.82 6.55 -2.94
CA VAL A 91 2.79 5.10 -2.77
C VAL A 91 2.19 4.45 -4.00
N ILE A 92 2.86 3.44 -4.54
CA ILE A 92 2.38 2.69 -5.69
C ILE A 92 1.96 1.31 -5.20
N THR A 93 0.67 0.98 -5.23
CA THR A 93 0.20 -0.37 -4.87
C THR A 93 -0.13 -1.20 -6.09
N GLY A 94 -0.20 -2.53 -5.88
CA GLY A 94 -0.65 -3.56 -6.83
C GLY A 94 0.07 -3.63 -8.19
N GLN A 95 1.36 -3.31 -8.22
CA GLN A 95 2.20 -3.72 -9.36
C GLN A 95 2.29 -5.26 -9.43
N GLY A 96 2.03 -5.84 -10.61
CA GLY A 96 2.14 -7.29 -10.86
C GLY A 96 0.83 -8.08 -10.88
N GLN A 97 -0.33 -7.45 -10.64
CA GLN A 97 -1.63 -8.05 -10.95
C GLN A 97 -2.01 -7.75 -12.40
N SER A 98 -2.43 -8.78 -13.15
CA SER A 98 -2.93 -8.62 -14.52
C SER A 98 -4.12 -7.67 -14.53
N SER A 99 -3.93 -6.50 -15.12
CA SER A 99 -4.94 -5.47 -15.25
C SER A 99 -4.84 -4.90 -16.65
N VAL A 100 -5.98 -4.54 -17.22
CA VAL A 100 -6.04 -3.86 -18.53
C VAL A 100 -5.19 -2.58 -18.55
N LEU A 101 -4.83 -2.01 -17.40
CA LEU A 101 -4.03 -0.79 -17.29
C LEU A 101 -2.57 -1.01 -16.82
N GLU A 102 -2.12 -2.26 -16.70
CA GLU A 102 -0.77 -2.68 -16.23
C GLU A 102 -0.32 -2.14 -14.85
N THR A 103 -1.12 -1.27 -14.21
CA THR A 103 -0.83 -0.64 -12.92
C THR A 103 -2.06 -0.77 -12.04
N HIS A 104 -2.14 -1.86 -11.27
CA HIS A 104 -3.30 -2.12 -10.44
C HIS A 104 -3.18 -1.35 -9.15
N LEU A 105 -3.84 -0.21 -9.01
CA LEU A 105 -3.93 0.42 -7.69
C LEU A 105 -4.91 -0.35 -6.80
N THR A 106 -4.52 -0.61 -5.55
CA THR A 106 -5.43 -1.25 -4.58
C THR A 106 -6.49 -0.26 -4.12
N VAL A 107 -7.64 -0.30 -4.79
CA VAL A 107 -8.81 0.53 -4.49
C VAL A 107 -9.88 -0.32 -3.84
N HIS A 108 -10.52 0.19 -2.79
CA HIS A 108 -11.57 -0.53 -2.08
C HIS A 108 -12.74 -0.79 -3.04
N PRO A 109 -13.17 -2.04 -3.27
CA PRO A 109 -14.12 -2.36 -4.34
C PRO A 109 -15.48 -1.70 -4.13
N VAL A 110 -15.93 -1.57 -2.86
CA VAL A 110 -17.20 -0.94 -2.52
C VAL A 110 -17.11 0.60 -2.42
N TYR A 111 -16.06 1.11 -1.78
CA TYR A 111 -15.96 2.53 -1.39
C TYR A 111 -15.10 3.37 -2.34
N GLY A 112 -14.33 2.72 -3.21
CA GLY A 112 -13.55 3.33 -4.26
C GLY A 112 -12.35 4.16 -3.79
N PHE A 113 -12.00 4.19 -2.51
CA PHE A 113 -10.80 4.88 -2.01
C PHE A 113 -9.58 3.95 -2.04
N PRO A 114 -8.34 4.47 -2.22
CA PRO A 114 -7.14 3.67 -2.10
C PRO A 114 -6.96 3.21 -0.65
N TYR A 115 -6.56 1.96 -0.44
CA TYR A 115 -6.33 1.40 0.89
C TYR A 115 -5.14 0.43 0.87
N PHE A 116 -4.60 0.12 2.04
CA PHE A 116 -3.54 -0.88 2.19
C PHE A 116 -4.12 -2.12 2.87
N PRO A 117 -4.16 -3.27 2.19
CA PRO A 117 -4.64 -4.50 2.78
C PRO A 117 -3.82 -4.92 4.00
N GLY A 118 -4.48 -5.47 5.01
CA GLY A 118 -3.83 -6.03 6.21
C GLY A 118 -2.76 -7.07 5.88
N THR A 119 -2.98 -7.85 4.81
CA THR A 119 -2.02 -8.83 4.29
C THR A 119 -0.75 -8.18 3.73
N MET A 120 -0.88 -7.04 3.05
CA MET A 120 0.25 -6.25 2.55
C MET A 120 1.07 -5.70 3.72
N ILE A 121 0.39 -5.14 4.72
CA ILE A 121 1.02 -4.58 5.92
C ILE A 121 1.75 -5.68 6.69
N LYS A 122 1.09 -6.81 6.93
CA LYS A 122 1.66 -7.99 7.61
C LYS A 122 2.88 -8.52 6.87
N GLY A 123 2.79 -8.69 5.54
CA GLY A 123 3.89 -9.21 4.73
C GLY A 123 5.13 -8.30 4.74
N ALA A 124 4.93 -6.99 4.59
CA ALA A 124 6.02 -6.02 4.65
C ALA A 124 6.65 -5.96 6.04
N ALA A 125 5.84 -5.94 7.09
CA ALA A 125 6.33 -5.96 8.47
C ALA A 125 7.08 -7.26 8.81
N ALA A 126 6.60 -8.41 8.33
CA ALA A 126 7.25 -9.70 8.50
C ALA A 126 8.62 -9.74 7.82
N HIS A 127 8.70 -9.26 6.57
CA HIS A 127 9.95 -9.16 5.83
C HIS A 127 10.96 -8.23 6.52
N TYR A 128 10.51 -7.04 6.95
CA TYR A 128 11.33 -6.11 7.73
C TYR A 128 11.84 -6.76 9.02
N CYS A 129 10.95 -7.41 9.77
CA CYS A 129 11.28 -8.09 11.02
C CYS A 129 12.35 -9.17 10.79
N HIS A 130 12.15 -10.06 9.82
CA HIS A 130 13.10 -11.13 9.51
C HIS A 130 14.48 -10.59 9.13
N ARG A 131 14.52 -9.57 8.27
CA ARG A 131 15.77 -9.07 7.69
C ARG A 131 16.54 -8.15 8.64
N VAL A 132 15.84 -7.21 9.26
CA VAL A 132 16.47 -6.13 10.05
C VAL A 132 16.59 -6.53 11.51
N LEU A 133 15.49 -6.95 12.13
CA LEU A 133 15.49 -7.32 13.55
C LEU A 133 16.08 -8.71 13.75
N GLY A 134 15.79 -9.63 12.84
CA GLY A 134 16.35 -10.98 12.83
C GLY A 134 17.87 -11.04 12.67
N ALA A 135 18.49 -10.01 12.07
CA ALA A 135 19.94 -9.90 12.02
C ALA A 135 20.58 -9.50 13.37
N GLN A 136 19.79 -8.93 14.29
CA GLN A 136 20.24 -8.51 15.61
C GLN A 136 19.86 -9.54 16.69
N GLU A 137 18.71 -10.19 16.53
CA GLU A 137 18.16 -11.15 17.46
C GLU A 137 17.43 -12.27 16.69
N GLU A 138 17.95 -13.49 16.77
CA GLU A 138 17.50 -14.65 15.98
C GLU A 138 16.02 -14.98 16.23
N ARG A 139 15.48 -14.68 17.43
CA ARG A 139 14.05 -14.91 17.74
C ARG A 139 13.09 -14.12 16.84
N PHE A 140 13.54 -13.04 16.19
CA PHE A 140 12.77 -12.26 15.23
C PHE A 140 12.92 -12.74 13.77
N ARG A 141 13.72 -13.78 13.50
CA ARG A 141 13.75 -14.40 12.16
C ARG A 141 12.56 -15.31 11.96
N GLU A 142 12.28 -15.63 10.70
CA GLU A 142 11.26 -16.59 10.32
C GLU A 142 11.45 -17.91 11.09
N ASN A 143 10.37 -18.42 11.69
CA ASN A 143 10.34 -19.57 12.62
C ASN A 143 10.95 -19.35 14.01
N GLY A 144 11.45 -18.14 14.33
CA GLY A 144 11.80 -17.76 15.70
C GLY A 144 10.55 -17.53 16.55
N ASP A 145 10.67 -17.67 17.87
CA ASP A 145 9.52 -17.55 18.78
C ASP A 145 8.79 -16.21 18.64
N TYR A 146 9.54 -15.09 18.59
CA TYR A 146 8.96 -13.75 18.55
C TYR A 146 8.29 -13.48 17.20
N TYR A 147 8.94 -13.92 16.12
CA TYR A 147 8.36 -13.85 14.78
C TYR A 147 7.07 -14.65 14.70
N THR A 148 7.04 -15.86 15.23
CA THR A 148 5.86 -16.75 15.19
C THR A 148 4.70 -16.14 15.97
N MET A 149 4.95 -15.49 17.11
CA MET A 149 3.91 -14.75 17.82
C MET A 149 3.36 -13.58 16.99
N LEU A 150 4.23 -12.82 16.33
CA LEU A 150 3.86 -11.60 15.60
C LEU A 150 3.25 -11.83 14.21
N PHE A 151 3.61 -12.94 13.54
CA PHE A 151 3.27 -13.20 12.15
C PHE A 151 2.71 -14.60 11.88
N GLY A 152 2.86 -15.53 12.84
CA GLY A 152 2.47 -16.93 12.70
C GLY A 152 3.51 -17.78 11.96
N SER A 153 3.26 -19.08 11.95
CA SER A 153 3.93 -20.09 11.14
C SER A 153 2.89 -20.93 10.38
N LYS A 154 3.29 -22.07 9.80
CA LYS A 154 2.34 -23.02 9.20
C LYS A 154 1.54 -23.78 10.27
N GLU A 155 2.06 -23.88 11.48
CA GLU A 155 1.54 -24.64 12.60
C GLU A 155 0.84 -23.76 13.65
N GLN A 156 1.17 -22.47 13.71
CA GLN A 156 0.65 -21.55 14.71
C GLN A 156 0.16 -20.24 14.08
N ALA A 157 -1.04 -19.80 14.45
CA ALA A 157 -1.55 -18.48 14.06
C ALA A 157 -0.79 -17.34 14.78
N SER A 158 -0.76 -16.18 14.12
CA SER A 158 -0.28 -14.93 14.73
C SER A 158 -1.23 -14.48 15.85
N VAL A 159 -0.68 -13.96 16.95
CA VAL A 159 -1.49 -13.32 18.00
C VAL A 159 -1.92 -11.90 17.62
N ILE A 160 -1.30 -11.33 16.60
CA ILE A 160 -1.62 -10.00 16.07
C ILE A 160 -2.42 -10.15 14.78
N GLN A 161 -3.54 -9.44 14.70
CA GLN A 161 -4.31 -9.27 13.48
C GLN A 161 -3.98 -7.91 12.87
N TYR A 162 -3.57 -7.94 11.60
CA TYR A 162 -3.25 -6.75 10.82
C TYR A 162 -4.46 -6.41 9.98
N GLU A 163 -5.13 -5.31 10.32
CA GLU A 163 -6.32 -4.86 9.58
C GLU A 163 -5.95 -3.95 8.41
N ASP A 164 -6.89 -3.80 7.48
CA ASP A 164 -6.77 -2.87 6.36
C ASP A 164 -6.63 -1.43 6.85
N ALA A 165 -5.59 -0.73 6.38
CA ALA A 165 -5.37 0.68 6.65
C ALA A 165 -6.15 1.55 5.66
N TRP A 166 -6.85 2.55 6.19
CA TRP A 166 -7.77 3.40 5.44
C TRP A 166 -7.26 4.85 5.41
N PRO A 167 -7.59 5.62 4.36
CA PRO A 167 -7.19 7.02 4.30
C PRO A 167 -7.87 7.82 5.41
N ASP A 168 -7.15 8.76 6.01
CA ASP A 168 -7.75 9.69 6.96
C ASP A 168 -8.83 10.55 6.26
N PRO A 169 -9.96 10.88 6.92
CA PRO A 169 -11.04 11.64 6.30
C PRO A 169 -10.61 12.96 5.68
N GLU A 170 -9.57 13.62 6.22
CA GLU A 170 -9.08 14.89 5.70
C GLU A 170 -8.37 14.76 4.35
N CYS A 171 -7.85 13.57 4.01
CA CYS A 171 -7.15 13.33 2.74
C CYS A 171 -7.84 12.31 1.83
N ALA A 172 -8.93 11.67 2.28
CA ALA A 172 -9.61 10.62 1.52
C ALA A 172 -10.14 11.12 0.16
N GLU A 173 -10.44 12.41 0.03
CA GLU A 173 -10.89 13.04 -1.22
C GLU A 173 -9.78 13.19 -2.27
N THR A 174 -8.53 13.37 -1.85
CA THR A 174 -7.39 13.72 -2.72
C THR A 174 -6.26 12.68 -2.67
N GLY A 175 -6.54 11.52 -2.08
CA GLY A 175 -5.56 10.46 -1.87
C GLY A 175 -5.11 9.73 -3.14
N LEU A 176 -5.76 9.95 -4.28
CA LEU A 176 -5.36 9.43 -5.58
C LEU A 176 -4.70 10.53 -6.42
N CYS A 177 -3.55 10.24 -7.03
CA CYS A 177 -2.85 11.19 -7.88
C CYS A 177 -2.21 10.54 -9.10
N HIS A 178 -1.92 11.36 -10.11
CA HIS A 178 -1.14 10.99 -11.29
C HIS A 178 0.34 11.29 -11.04
N ASP A 179 1.22 10.36 -11.42
CA ASP A 179 2.66 10.50 -11.27
C ASP A 179 3.39 9.99 -12.53
N VAL A 180 4.67 10.36 -12.67
CA VAL A 180 5.52 10.06 -13.84
C VAL A 180 6.90 9.61 -13.39
N LEU A 181 7.29 8.43 -13.86
CA LEU A 181 8.67 7.94 -13.76
C LEU A 181 9.33 8.07 -15.11
N THR A 182 10.51 8.68 -15.15
CA THR A 182 11.22 8.91 -16.40
C THR A 182 12.56 8.15 -16.39
N PRO A 183 12.55 6.81 -16.58
CA PRO A 183 13.78 6.06 -16.76
C PRO A 183 14.53 6.56 -18.00
N HIS A 184 15.85 6.70 -17.86
CA HIS A 184 16.73 7.05 -18.97
C HIS A 184 17.30 5.80 -19.67
N HIS A 185 17.55 4.70 -18.95
CA HIS A 185 18.21 3.50 -19.50
C HIS A 185 17.34 2.25 -19.41
N ARG A 186 16.12 2.30 -19.97
CA ARG A 186 15.13 1.22 -19.83
C ARG A 186 15.59 -0.12 -20.41
N ASN A 187 16.31 -0.10 -21.54
CA ASN A 187 16.84 -1.31 -22.18
C ASN A 187 17.92 -1.97 -21.31
N TYR A 188 18.84 -1.17 -20.76
CA TYR A 188 19.84 -1.65 -19.81
C TYR A 188 19.23 -2.25 -18.54
N GLN A 189 18.23 -1.57 -17.96
CA GLN A 189 17.54 -2.03 -16.75
C GLN A 189 16.80 -3.34 -16.99
N SER A 190 16.14 -3.48 -18.15
CA SER A 190 15.46 -4.73 -18.55
C SER A 190 16.44 -5.90 -18.65
N LEU A 191 17.61 -5.70 -19.28
CA LEU A 191 18.66 -6.73 -19.42
C LEU A 191 19.25 -7.15 -18.07
N LYS A 192 19.41 -6.21 -17.13
CA LYS A 192 19.93 -6.51 -15.80
C LYS A 192 18.94 -7.32 -14.94
N THR A 193 17.64 -7.17 -15.19
CA THR A 193 16.56 -7.77 -14.38
C THR A 193 16.07 -9.11 -14.96
N GLY A 194 16.27 -9.34 -16.26
CA GLY A 194 15.75 -10.52 -16.99
C GLY A 194 16.43 -11.86 -16.67
N GLY A 195 17.49 -11.91 -15.85
CA GLY A 195 18.13 -13.16 -15.41
C GLY A 195 18.85 -13.96 -16.51
N GLU A 196 18.73 -13.57 -17.77
CA GLU A 196 19.43 -14.18 -18.90
C GLU A 196 20.90 -13.74 -18.90
N LYS A 197 21.83 -14.71 -19.03
CA LYS A 197 23.25 -14.43 -19.26
C LYS A 197 23.41 -13.89 -20.68
N HIS A 198 23.32 -12.59 -20.83
CA HIS A 198 23.65 -11.92 -22.08
C HIS A 198 25.17 -11.91 -22.31
N SER A 199 25.61 -12.07 -23.55
CA SER A 199 27.02 -11.99 -23.92
C SER A 199 27.55 -10.57 -23.70
N ASP A 200 28.85 -10.42 -23.39
CA ASP A 200 29.49 -9.11 -23.16
C ASP A 200 29.28 -8.13 -24.33
N ALA A 201 29.12 -8.64 -25.55
CA ALA A 201 28.82 -7.85 -26.74
C ALA A 201 27.40 -7.26 -26.75
N ALA A 202 26.39 -8.00 -26.26
CA ALA A 202 25.02 -7.49 -26.15
C ALA A 202 24.89 -6.45 -25.02
N LEU A 203 25.63 -6.62 -23.92
CA LEU A 203 25.68 -5.65 -22.83
C LEU A 203 26.35 -4.33 -23.25
N ALA A 204 27.29 -4.36 -24.20
CA ALA A 204 27.96 -3.17 -24.72
C ALA A 204 27.04 -2.31 -25.61
N ASP A 205 26.15 -2.93 -26.40
CA ASP A 205 25.18 -2.21 -27.24
C ASP A 205 24.09 -1.50 -26.43
N PHE A 206 23.76 -2.02 -25.24
CA PHE A 206 22.79 -1.42 -24.32
C PHE A 206 23.43 -0.80 -23.08
N ALA A 207 24.74 -0.53 -23.10
CA ALA A 207 25.40 0.19 -22.03
C ALA A 207 24.73 1.57 -21.87
N PRO A 208 24.45 2.00 -20.63
CA PRO A 208 23.77 3.28 -20.40
C PRO A 208 24.59 4.42 -21.00
N ARG A 209 23.99 5.21 -21.87
CA ARG A 209 24.66 6.34 -22.54
C ARG A 209 24.06 7.66 -22.08
N ASP A 210 24.90 8.67 -21.98
CA ASP A 210 24.47 10.02 -21.59
C ASP A 210 23.47 10.66 -22.58
N ASP A 211 23.37 10.13 -23.81
CA ASP A 211 22.44 10.57 -24.86
C ASP A 211 21.15 9.72 -24.96
N ASP A 212 20.94 8.79 -24.01
CA ASP A 212 19.69 8.03 -23.95
C ASP A 212 18.49 8.93 -23.66
N SER A 213 17.47 8.82 -24.50
CA SER A 213 16.26 9.65 -24.39
C SER A 213 15.41 9.24 -23.17
N PRO A 214 14.86 10.22 -22.42
CA PRO A 214 13.92 9.92 -21.33
C PRO A 214 12.67 9.21 -21.87
N ASP A 215 12.21 8.14 -21.20
CA ASP A 215 10.96 7.42 -21.51
C ASP A 215 9.92 7.63 -20.39
N PRO A 216 9.03 8.65 -20.47
CA PRO A 216 8.05 8.93 -19.43
C PRO A 216 7.01 7.81 -19.28
N VAL A 217 6.98 7.18 -18.11
CA VAL A 217 6.00 6.17 -17.71
C VAL A 217 5.00 6.80 -16.73
N HIS A 218 3.79 7.03 -17.22
CA HIS A 218 2.69 7.62 -16.44
C HIS A 218 1.91 6.56 -15.65
N PHE A 219 1.61 6.80 -14.38
CA PHE A 219 0.83 5.88 -13.55
C PHE A 219 0.00 6.60 -12.48
N LEU A 220 -0.88 5.84 -11.83
CA LEU A 220 -1.61 6.28 -10.64
C LEU A 220 -0.82 5.94 -9.38
N ALA A 221 -0.76 6.89 -8.46
CA ALA A 221 -0.12 6.76 -7.16
C ALA A 221 -1.03 7.28 -6.04
N VAL A 222 -0.69 6.95 -4.81
CA VAL A 222 -1.47 7.27 -3.61
C VAL A 222 -0.68 8.19 -2.71
N LYS A 223 -1.35 9.18 -2.12
CA LYS A 223 -0.77 10.12 -1.16
C LYS A 223 -1.75 10.41 -0.03
N GLY A 224 -1.29 11.10 1.00
CA GLY A 224 -2.09 11.50 2.16
C GLY A 224 -1.77 10.69 3.40
N ARG A 225 -2.67 10.75 4.37
CA ARG A 225 -2.53 10.08 5.67
C ARG A 225 -3.37 8.82 5.71
N PHE A 226 -2.85 7.79 6.36
CA PHE A 226 -3.52 6.51 6.51
C PHE A 226 -3.51 6.07 7.96
N THR A 227 -4.63 5.53 8.41
CA THR A 227 -4.79 5.01 9.75
C THR A 227 -4.70 3.50 9.70
N PHE A 228 -3.72 2.98 10.43
CA PHE A 228 -3.41 1.58 10.60
C PHE A 228 -4.07 1.08 11.88
N LYS A 229 -4.53 -0.17 11.86
CA LYS A 229 -5.14 -0.82 13.01
C LYS A 229 -4.57 -2.22 13.19
N LEU A 230 -4.10 -2.48 14.40
CA LEU A 230 -3.66 -3.78 14.88
C LEU A 230 -4.55 -4.18 16.05
N THR A 231 -5.04 -5.41 16.03
CA THR A 231 -5.76 -6.01 17.16
C THR A 231 -5.05 -7.27 17.62
N ILE A 232 -5.43 -7.75 18.80
CA ILE A 232 -4.90 -9.00 19.36
C ILE A 232 -5.95 -10.09 19.28
N ASP A 233 -5.47 -11.33 19.25
CA ASP A 233 -6.31 -12.49 19.54
C ASP A 233 -6.60 -12.54 21.05
N PRO A 234 -7.85 -12.34 21.49
CA PRO A 234 -8.20 -12.30 22.91
C PRO A 234 -8.10 -13.68 23.58
N GLU A 235 -8.06 -14.77 22.81
CA GLU A 235 -7.96 -16.13 23.35
C GLU A 235 -6.52 -16.48 23.75
N VAL A 236 -5.53 -15.71 23.28
CA VAL A 236 -4.12 -15.97 23.57
C VAL A 236 -3.67 -15.18 24.80
N ARG A 237 -3.23 -15.91 25.83
CA ARG A 237 -2.69 -15.33 27.07
C ARG A 237 -1.49 -14.43 26.78
N GLU A 238 -1.49 -13.25 27.41
CA GLU A 238 -0.43 -12.24 27.28
C GLU A 238 -0.25 -11.73 25.84
N ALA A 239 -1.28 -11.82 24.98
CA ALA A 239 -1.23 -11.26 23.63
C ALA A 239 -1.02 -9.73 23.65
N GLU A 240 -1.48 -9.04 24.68
CA GLU A 240 -1.37 -7.59 24.82
C GLU A 240 0.08 -7.08 24.85
N LYS A 241 1.05 -7.91 25.26
CA LYS A 241 2.47 -7.52 25.27
C LYS A 241 3.07 -7.42 23.86
N TRP A 242 2.48 -8.12 22.89
CA TRP A 242 2.97 -8.16 21.52
C TRP A 242 2.48 -6.99 20.68
N LEU A 243 1.37 -6.38 21.06
CA LEU A 243 0.77 -5.29 20.30
C LEU A 243 1.69 -4.05 20.18
N PRO A 244 2.32 -3.54 21.26
CA PRO A 244 3.27 -2.43 21.13
C PRO A 244 4.51 -2.80 20.31
N VAL A 245 4.91 -4.08 20.32
CA VAL A 245 6.04 -4.57 19.52
C VAL A 245 5.66 -4.55 18.04
N ALA A 246 4.48 -5.10 17.69
CA ALA A 246 3.97 -5.07 16.33
C ALA A 246 3.80 -3.65 15.80
N GLU A 247 3.23 -2.74 16.59
CA GLU A 247 3.09 -1.33 16.22
C GLU A 247 4.46 -0.69 15.91
N LYS A 248 5.46 -0.89 16.76
CA LYS A 248 6.83 -0.38 16.54
C LYS A 248 7.45 -0.95 15.27
N ILE A 249 7.26 -2.25 15.01
CA ILE A 249 7.76 -2.90 13.80
C ILE A 249 7.10 -2.30 12.57
N VAL A 250 5.77 -2.13 12.57
CA VAL A 250 5.04 -1.56 11.43
C VAL A 250 5.48 -0.12 11.19
N LYS A 251 5.55 0.73 12.23
CA LYS A 251 6.05 2.11 12.10
C LYS A 251 7.49 2.18 11.57
N ALA A 252 8.38 1.33 12.08
CA ALA A 252 9.77 1.30 11.62
C ALA A 252 9.89 0.81 10.16
N MET A 253 9.10 -0.19 9.77
CA MET A 253 9.00 -0.67 8.40
C MET A 253 8.49 0.42 7.46
N LEU A 254 7.39 1.09 7.83
CA LEU A 254 6.79 2.18 7.06
C LEU A 254 7.76 3.34 6.81
N ASN A 255 8.57 3.67 7.82
CA ASN A 255 9.54 4.75 7.74
C ASN A 255 10.81 4.41 6.94
N ARG A 256 11.27 3.15 6.99
CA ARG A 256 12.58 2.77 6.43
C ARG A 256 12.50 2.03 5.10
N GLU A 257 11.49 1.19 4.91
CA GLU A 257 11.34 0.36 3.71
C GLU A 257 10.11 0.78 2.89
N GLY A 258 9.07 1.26 3.57
CA GLY A 258 7.83 1.68 2.95
C GLY A 258 6.90 0.54 2.53
N LEU A 259 5.76 0.90 1.96
CA LEU A 259 4.78 -0.03 1.38
C LEU A 259 4.68 0.14 -0.13
N GLY A 260 4.27 -0.94 -0.80
CA GLY A 260 4.00 -0.93 -2.24
C GLY A 260 5.24 -1.22 -3.10
N GLY A 261 5.16 -0.81 -4.35
CA GLY A 261 6.18 -1.04 -5.37
C GLY A 261 7.14 0.14 -5.54
N LYS A 262 8.27 -0.14 -6.21
CA LYS A 262 9.29 0.85 -6.57
C LYS A 262 9.92 1.61 -5.39
N SER A 263 10.04 0.94 -4.24
CA SER A 263 10.73 1.47 -3.06
C SER A 263 12.20 1.84 -3.34
N SER A 264 12.87 1.14 -4.25
CA SER A 264 14.22 1.48 -4.73
C SER A 264 14.32 2.85 -5.41
N SER A 265 13.19 3.40 -5.88
CA SER A 265 13.08 4.73 -6.49
C SER A 265 12.51 5.77 -5.53
N GLY A 266 12.39 5.45 -4.24
CA GLY A 266 11.96 6.38 -3.19
C GLY A 266 10.44 6.47 -2.98
N TYR A 267 9.66 5.54 -3.53
CA TYR A 267 8.21 5.47 -3.30
C TYR A 267 7.86 4.66 -2.05
N GLY A 268 6.70 4.92 -1.46
CA GLY A 268 6.13 4.06 -0.43
C GLY A 268 6.48 4.41 1.01
N LEU A 269 7.31 5.43 1.26
CA LEU A 269 7.73 5.82 2.61
C LEU A 269 6.68 6.63 3.35
N PHE A 270 6.65 6.48 4.67
CA PHE A 270 5.76 7.19 5.57
C PHE A 270 6.51 7.86 6.74
N GLU A 271 5.88 8.88 7.32
CA GLU A 271 6.33 9.56 8.54
C GLU A 271 5.20 9.70 9.57
N GLU A 272 5.56 9.97 10.82
CA GLU A 272 4.59 10.29 11.85
C GLU A 272 3.89 11.63 11.52
N VAL A 273 2.58 11.66 11.74
CA VAL A 273 1.79 12.89 11.58
C VAL A 273 2.28 13.91 12.61
N LYS A 274 2.67 15.09 12.14
CA LYS A 274 3.16 16.21 12.96
C LYS A 274 2.03 16.91 13.72
#